data_AF-A0A6S7JCM8-F1
#
_entry.id   AF-A0A6S7JCM8-F1
#
_cell.length_a   1.000
_cell.length_b   1.000
_cell.length_c   1.000
_cell.angle_alpha   90.00
_cell.angle_beta   90.00
_cell.angle_gamma   90.00
#
_symmetry.space_group_name_H-M   'P 1'
#
loop_
_entity.id
_entity.type
_entity.pdbx_description
1 polymer ?
#
loop_
_entity_poly.entity_id
_entity_poly.type
_entity_poly.pdbx_seq_one_letter_code
_entity_poly.pdbx_strand_id
1 'polypeptide(L)'
;MEPPSQLPPHYSTCQQSLTAMMLTFKNLNIPLAPGKTQGPATVLEFMGIILDSVRMEARLPDDKIERLRAVFNTFQKRRSCTLKELQSLIGTLNFACKVIPPGRPYLQRMIELTRNIRQPHHHIKLSAGFFKDLEMWKQFIVNWNGASFFLSSAWENSECLQLHTDASGVLGYGGIFGGKWFQGKWEPHQQLGQPEISSIAWQELFAIVVACHIWGEALQNKRIILNCDNESVVNIINSKRSRISRVMDFLRHLTLLTLKYNIYLRAKHIPGKYNEIADSLSRFQFQRFRLLMPQADVNPQKIPVLLKNDIEYYIDLSVAASTKQTYSAGEKRFIAFVKLYRPHEGKHLLPTSEETLVQFSAYLAKTIKHTSIKNYLAAVRHFHIRNGFPLDCQKMSRLQLVLRGIKRSQGDEQRVRLPITIHHLKLFHMMLAIPVTTHFDSIMVWAAITLAFFCFLRLGELTCNSIFNSDSHLMPEDVVFSNDLQPSTAMSIRIKESKTDPFRVGHTISIGGTHTPLCPVLAMKEYLARRQPKSGPLFVNSAGKPLTKQALTLETRKLLSQAGFNASNFAGHSYRIGAELRQPQRSYLPGS
;
A
#
# COMPACT_ATOMS: atom_id res chain seq x y z
N MET A 1 -48.65 15.50 2.35
CA MET A 1 -48.65 16.34 3.57
C MET A 1 -48.31 15.43 4.73
N GLU A 2 -47.08 15.49 5.23
CA GLU A 2 -46.72 14.79 6.48
C GLU A 2 -47.49 15.43 7.65
N PRO A 3 -47.94 14.64 8.64
CA PRO A 3 -48.66 15.16 9.80
C PRO A 3 -47.75 16.07 10.64
N PRO A 4 -48.31 17.07 11.35
CA PRO A 4 -47.52 17.96 12.20
C PRO A 4 -46.82 17.14 13.29
N SER A 5 -45.50 17.23 13.33
CA SER A 5 -44.67 16.59 14.36
C SER A 5 -45.15 17.01 15.75
N GLN A 6 -45.58 16.05 16.57
CA GLN A 6 -45.86 16.29 17.98
C GLN A 6 -44.63 16.94 18.64
N LEU A 7 -44.85 18.03 19.38
CA LEU A 7 -43.79 18.70 20.12
C LEU A 7 -43.13 17.72 21.10
N PRO A 8 -41.79 17.75 21.27
CA PRO A 8 -41.09 16.84 22.16
C PRO A 8 -41.61 16.92 23.60
N PRO A 9 -41.59 15.81 24.37
CA PRO A 9 -41.88 15.85 25.79
C PRO A 9 -40.97 16.88 26.49
N HIS A 10 -41.53 17.66 27.41
CA HIS A 10 -40.85 18.75 28.14
C HIS A 10 -40.44 19.99 27.32
N TYR A 11 -40.86 20.13 26.06
CA TYR A 11 -40.57 21.32 25.24
C TYR A 11 -40.92 22.63 25.97
N SER A 12 -42.11 22.69 26.59
CA SER A 12 -42.59 23.86 27.34
C SER A 12 -41.68 24.19 28.53
N THR A 13 -41.26 23.18 29.30
CA THR A 13 -40.34 23.35 30.43
C THR A 13 -38.98 23.85 29.96
N CYS A 14 -38.40 23.26 28.91
CA CYS A 14 -37.12 23.71 28.36
C CYS A 14 -37.20 25.15 27.82
N GLN A 15 -38.30 25.51 27.16
CA GLN A 15 -38.54 26.86 26.66
C GLN A 15 -38.61 27.87 27.80
N GLN A 16 -39.31 27.52 28.89
CA GLN A 16 -39.38 28.35 30.10
C GLN A 16 -38.01 28.54 30.74
N SER A 17 -37.22 27.46 30.91
CA SER A 17 -35.86 27.55 31.46
C SER A 17 -34.94 28.42 30.61
N LEU A 18 -34.99 28.28 29.27
CA LEU A 18 -34.22 29.12 28.36
C LEU A 18 -34.62 30.59 28.48
N THR A 19 -35.93 30.87 28.52
CA THR A 19 -36.47 32.23 28.64
C THR A 19 -36.04 32.88 29.96
N ALA A 20 -36.10 32.14 31.07
CA ALA A 20 -35.63 32.59 32.37
C ALA A 20 -34.13 32.95 32.35
N MET A 21 -33.30 32.08 31.77
CA MET A 21 -31.86 32.33 31.61
C MET A 21 -31.58 33.58 30.76
N MET A 22 -32.28 33.74 29.64
CA MET A 22 -32.13 34.91 28.76
C MET A 22 -32.52 36.21 29.49
N LEU A 23 -33.59 36.17 30.30
CA LEU A 23 -34.02 37.31 31.11
C LEU A 23 -32.96 37.65 32.17
N THR A 24 -32.41 36.65 32.86
CA THR A 24 -31.32 36.84 33.83
C THR A 24 -30.11 37.50 33.17
N PHE A 25 -29.69 37.02 32.00
CA PHE A 25 -28.52 37.56 31.30
C PHE A 25 -28.76 39.01 30.84
N LYS A 26 -29.97 39.31 30.35
CA LYS A 26 -30.37 40.68 30.03
C LYS A 26 -30.31 41.59 31.25
N ASN A 27 -30.82 41.14 32.39
CA ASN A 27 -30.80 41.92 33.64
C ASN A 27 -29.38 42.14 34.17
N LEU A 28 -28.47 41.21 33.91
CA LEU A 28 -27.05 41.31 34.28
C LEU A 28 -26.18 42.00 33.23
N ASN A 29 -26.76 42.52 32.14
CA ASN A 29 -26.04 43.10 31.00
C ASN A 29 -24.99 42.14 30.36
N ILE A 30 -25.26 40.83 30.39
CA ILE A 30 -24.42 39.82 29.75
C ILE A 30 -24.92 39.60 28.32
N PRO A 31 -24.12 39.91 27.28
CA PRO A 31 -24.55 39.75 25.89
C PRO A 31 -24.67 38.27 25.50
N LEU A 32 -25.77 37.92 24.84
CA LEU A 32 -25.98 36.61 24.23
C LEU A 32 -25.58 36.64 22.75
N ALA A 33 -24.91 35.59 22.27
CA ALA A 33 -24.63 35.41 20.85
C ALA A 33 -25.85 34.81 20.14
N PRO A 34 -26.56 35.55 19.27
CA PRO A 34 -27.82 35.09 18.67
C PRO A 34 -27.65 33.80 17.87
N GLY A 35 -26.57 33.69 17.08
CA GLY A 35 -26.26 32.50 16.29
C GLY A 35 -25.87 31.26 17.09
N LYS A 36 -25.64 31.38 18.41
CA LYS A 36 -25.33 30.25 19.31
C LYS A 36 -26.47 29.95 20.29
N THR A 37 -27.54 30.75 20.27
CA THR A 37 -28.67 30.60 21.18
C THR A 37 -29.79 29.94 20.41
N GLN A 38 -29.95 28.63 20.60
CA GLN A 38 -31.02 27.85 19.97
C GLN A 38 -32.09 27.52 21.01
N GLY A 39 -33.35 27.51 20.58
CA GLY A 39 -34.48 27.05 21.38
C GLY A 39 -34.37 25.56 21.72
N PRO A 40 -35.34 25.01 22.48
CA PRO A 40 -35.45 23.57 22.68
C PRO A 40 -35.50 22.88 21.31
N ALA A 41 -34.49 22.07 21.04
CA ALA A 41 -34.33 21.37 19.77
C ALA A 41 -33.91 19.93 20.07
N THR A 42 -34.40 19.00 19.25
CA THR A 42 -33.98 17.60 19.28
C THR A 42 -32.62 17.39 18.61
N VAL A 43 -32.16 18.38 17.84
CA VAL A 43 -30.85 18.40 17.18
C VAL A 43 -30.17 19.72 17.52
N LEU A 44 -29.00 19.68 18.19
CA LEU A 44 -28.20 20.88 18.48
C LEU A 44 -26.72 20.68 18.20
N GLU A 45 -26.00 21.75 17.84
CA GLU A 45 -24.54 21.72 17.84
C GLU A 45 -24.00 22.18 19.21
N PHE A 46 -23.31 21.29 19.92
CA PHE A 46 -22.67 21.57 21.20
C PHE A 46 -21.17 21.28 21.13
N MET A 47 -20.34 22.28 21.47
CA MET A 47 -18.87 22.17 21.46
C MET A 47 -18.30 21.62 20.14
N GLY A 48 -18.99 21.91 19.03
CA GLY A 48 -18.59 21.50 17.70
C GLY A 48 -19.05 20.10 17.26
N ILE A 49 -19.98 19.49 17.98
CA ILE A 49 -20.56 18.17 17.71
C ILE A 49 -22.07 18.34 17.64
N ILE A 50 -22.71 17.74 16.64
CA ILE A 50 -24.17 17.69 16.56
C ILE A 50 -24.66 16.56 17.48
N LEU A 51 -25.56 16.89 18.38
CA LEU A 51 -26.26 15.97 19.27
C LEU A 51 -27.70 15.83 18.76
N ASP A 52 -28.12 14.61 18.47
CA ASP A 52 -29.45 14.28 17.95
C ASP A 52 -30.12 13.30 18.91
N SER A 53 -31.10 13.79 19.66
CA SER A 53 -31.80 13.02 20.69
C SER A 53 -32.89 12.11 20.13
N VAL A 54 -33.33 12.32 18.88
CA VAL A 54 -34.30 11.43 18.21
C VAL A 54 -33.58 10.19 17.71
N ARG A 55 -32.44 10.39 17.04
CA ARG A 55 -31.60 9.29 16.53
C ARG A 55 -30.64 8.73 17.59
N MET A 56 -30.57 9.38 18.76
CA MET A 56 -29.67 9.04 19.86
C MET A 56 -28.20 8.95 19.42
N GLU A 57 -27.75 9.93 18.63
CA GLU A 57 -26.41 9.98 18.04
C GLU A 57 -25.68 11.30 18.29
N ALA A 58 -24.36 11.22 18.40
CA ALA A 58 -23.46 12.36 18.32
C ALA A 58 -22.64 12.30 17.02
N ARG A 59 -22.65 13.37 16.22
CA ARG A 59 -22.04 13.42 14.88
C ARG A 59 -21.17 14.65 14.63
N LEU A 60 -20.24 14.56 13.68
CA LEU A 60 -19.53 15.74 13.19
C LEU A 60 -20.47 16.54 12.27
N PRO A 61 -20.52 17.88 12.40
CA PRO A 61 -21.09 18.75 11.38
C PRO A 61 -20.55 18.46 9.96
N ASP A 62 -21.40 18.58 8.94
CA ASP A 62 -21.06 18.25 7.55
C ASP A 62 -19.89 19.09 7.01
N ASP A 63 -19.86 20.37 7.35
CA ASP A 63 -18.78 21.29 6.99
C ASP A 63 -17.41 20.87 7.58
N LYS A 64 -17.40 20.16 8.71
CA LYS A 64 -16.17 19.57 9.29
C LYS A 64 -15.79 18.28 8.59
N ILE A 65 -16.76 17.48 8.16
CA ILE A 65 -16.53 16.27 7.36
C ILE A 65 -15.93 16.65 6.00
N GLU A 66 -16.46 17.66 5.34
CA GLU A 66 -15.93 18.18 4.07
C GLU A 66 -14.50 18.70 4.23
N ARG A 67 -14.24 19.48 5.29
CA ARG A 67 -12.88 19.92 5.63
C ARG A 67 -11.93 18.75 5.85
N LEU A 68 -12.34 17.71 6.59
CA LEU A 68 -11.55 16.50 6.77
C LEU A 68 -11.24 15.80 5.44
N ARG A 69 -12.24 15.63 4.57
CA ARG A 69 -12.06 15.05 3.22
C ARG A 69 -11.07 15.85 2.39
N ALA A 70 -11.18 17.18 2.40
CA ALA A 70 -10.25 18.07 1.70
C ALA A 70 -8.82 17.95 2.23
N VAL A 71 -8.65 17.91 3.55
CA VAL A 71 -7.34 17.73 4.20
C VAL A 71 -6.75 16.36 3.83
N PHE A 72 -7.53 15.27 3.85
CA PHE A 72 -7.03 13.95 3.47
C PHE A 72 -6.58 13.89 2.01
N ASN A 73 -7.37 14.46 1.09
CA ASN A 73 -7.00 14.54 -0.33
C ASN A 73 -5.74 15.36 -0.55
N THR A 74 -5.54 16.40 0.27
CA THR A 74 -4.34 17.24 0.24
C THR A 74 -3.12 16.48 0.76
N PHE A 75 -3.21 15.83 1.93
CA PHE A 75 -2.11 15.07 2.52
C PHE A 75 -1.73 13.83 1.70
N GLN A 76 -2.69 13.18 1.03
CA GLN A 76 -2.42 12.00 0.21
C GLN A 76 -1.46 12.28 -0.95
N LYS A 77 -1.45 13.52 -1.46
CA LYS A 77 -0.59 13.94 -2.58
C LYS A 77 0.79 14.45 -2.13
N ARG A 78 1.00 14.67 -0.82
CA ARG A 78 2.22 15.27 -0.26
C ARG A 78 3.25 14.20 0.10
N ARG A 79 4.54 14.51 -0.05
CA ARG A 79 5.65 13.65 0.42
C ARG A 79 6.17 14.05 1.80
N SER A 80 6.01 15.32 2.13
CA SER A 80 6.40 15.92 3.39
C SER A 80 5.40 17.01 3.76
N CYS A 81 5.34 17.32 5.04
CA CYS A 81 4.58 18.44 5.57
C CYS A 81 5.41 19.13 6.64
N THR A 82 5.08 20.37 6.96
CA THR A 82 5.68 21.04 8.12
C THR A 82 5.16 20.44 9.42
N LEU A 83 5.90 20.59 10.51
CA LEU A 83 5.45 20.19 11.85
C LEU A 83 4.08 20.83 12.18
N LYS A 84 3.90 22.12 11.86
CA LYS A 84 2.63 22.84 12.07
C LYS A 84 1.46 22.20 11.32
N GLU A 85 1.67 21.81 10.06
CA GLU A 85 0.64 21.15 9.25
C GLU A 85 0.29 19.77 9.82
N LEU A 86 1.29 18.97 10.21
CA LEU A 86 1.05 17.66 10.79
C LEU A 86 0.31 17.74 12.14
N GLN A 87 0.71 18.68 13.01
CA GLN A 87 0.03 18.93 14.28
C GLN A 87 -1.39 19.41 14.07
N SER A 88 -1.65 20.24 13.06
CA SER A 88 -3.00 20.66 12.69
C SER A 88 -3.87 19.47 12.28
N LEU A 89 -3.38 18.58 11.41
CA LEU A 89 -4.06 17.34 11.03
C LEU A 89 -4.35 16.46 12.24
N ILE A 90 -3.34 16.22 13.09
CA ILE A 90 -3.49 15.42 14.31
C ILE A 90 -4.55 16.04 15.23
N GLY A 91 -4.55 17.38 15.39
CA GLY A 91 -5.54 18.10 16.19
C GLY A 91 -6.96 17.91 15.66
N THR A 92 -7.16 18.05 14.35
CA THR A 92 -8.48 17.82 13.72
C THR A 92 -8.95 16.37 13.87
N LEU A 93 -8.06 15.40 13.65
CA LEU A 93 -8.40 13.99 13.81
C LEU A 93 -8.65 13.61 15.29
N ASN A 94 -7.91 14.20 16.22
CA ASN A 94 -8.13 14.01 17.65
C ASN A 94 -9.47 14.62 18.09
N PHE A 95 -9.89 15.74 17.50
CA PHE A 95 -11.24 16.26 17.69
C PHE A 95 -12.30 15.29 17.15
N ALA A 96 -12.10 14.75 15.94
CA ALA A 96 -12.98 13.74 15.37
C ALA A 96 -13.09 12.48 16.26
N CYS A 97 -12.02 12.13 17.00
CA CYS A 97 -12.04 11.03 17.97
C CYS A 97 -13.00 11.22 19.15
N LYS A 98 -13.64 12.39 19.32
CA LYS A 98 -14.73 12.57 20.29
C LYS A 98 -15.99 11.81 19.88
N VAL A 99 -16.24 11.68 18.58
CA VAL A 99 -17.39 10.96 18.00
C VAL A 99 -16.99 9.73 17.18
N ILE A 100 -15.69 9.56 16.92
CA ILE A 100 -15.09 8.34 16.38
C ILE A 100 -14.03 7.83 17.38
N PRO A 101 -14.40 7.39 18.61
CA PRO A 101 -13.42 6.91 19.60
C PRO A 101 -12.45 5.84 19.07
N PRO A 102 -12.88 4.89 18.21
CA PRO A 102 -11.98 3.91 17.60
C PRO A 102 -10.90 4.52 16.68
N GLY A 103 -10.98 5.81 16.31
CA GLY A 103 -9.95 6.47 15.51
C GLY A 103 -8.64 6.75 16.25
N ARG A 104 -8.66 6.79 17.59
CA ARG A 104 -7.49 7.19 18.42
C ARG A 104 -6.21 6.40 18.17
N PRO A 105 -6.21 5.06 17.98
CA PRO A 105 -5.00 4.28 17.74
C PRO A 105 -4.25 4.70 16.46
N TYR A 106 -4.97 5.27 15.49
CA TYR A 106 -4.43 5.70 14.20
C TYR A 106 -3.72 7.05 14.28
N LEU A 107 -3.84 7.77 15.40
CA LEU A 107 -3.09 8.99 15.65
C LEU A 107 -1.66 8.71 16.08
N GLN A 108 -1.39 7.55 16.67
CA GLN A 108 -0.11 7.29 17.32
C GLN A 108 1.07 7.40 16.35
N ARG A 109 1.00 6.74 15.19
CA ARG A 109 2.09 6.83 14.20
C ARG A 109 2.23 8.23 13.62
N MET A 110 1.12 8.97 13.50
CA MET A 110 1.17 10.38 13.09
C MET A 110 1.88 11.24 14.13
N ILE A 111 1.62 11.01 15.42
CA ILE A 111 2.28 11.67 16.56
C ILE A 111 3.75 11.26 16.66
N GLU A 112 4.08 9.99 16.38
CA GLU A 112 5.47 9.52 16.39
C GLU A 112 6.34 10.26 15.37
N LEU A 113 5.77 10.65 14.22
CA LEU A 113 6.46 11.48 13.22
C LEU A 113 6.80 12.89 13.72
N THR A 114 6.12 13.40 14.75
CA THR A 114 6.43 14.71 15.34
C THR A 114 7.55 14.63 16.38
N ARG A 115 8.00 13.44 16.77
CA ARG A 115 9.01 13.28 17.84
C ARG A 115 10.36 13.83 17.37
N ASN A 116 11.05 14.51 18.29
CA ASN A 116 12.37 15.11 18.08
C ASN A 116 12.42 16.27 17.06
N ILE A 117 11.26 16.80 16.64
CA ILE A 117 11.18 17.97 15.74
C ILE A 117 10.61 19.14 16.54
N ARG A 118 11.39 20.22 16.69
CA ARG A 118 11.07 21.33 17.61
C ARG A 118 10.46 22.56 16.95
N GLN A 119 10.81 22.85 15.70
CA GLN A 119 10.39 24.09 15.05
C GLN A 119 9.16 23.88 14.13
N PRO A 120 8.16 24.78 14.15
CA PRO A 120 6.91 24.61 13.41
C PRO A 120 7.07 24.47 11.89
N HIS A 121 8.09 25.12 11.31
CA HIS A 121 8.37 25.15 9.88
C HIS A 121 9.26 23.99 9.40
N HIS A 122 9.80 23.16 10.31
CA HIS A 122 10.61 22.01 9.92
C HIS A 122 9.77 20.98 9.17
N HIS A 123 10.34 20.44 8.10
CA HIS A 123 9.68 19.44 7.28
C HIS A 123 9.84 18.02 7.83
N ILE A 124 8.72 17.30 7.83
CA ILE A 124 8.57 15.91 8.25
C ILE A 124 8.25 15.09 7.01
N LYS A 125 9.06 14.08 6.73
CA LYS A 125 8.78 13.12 5.66
C LYS A 125 7.66 12.17 6.09
N LEU A 126 6.62 12.06 5.26
CA LEU A 126 5.48 11.19 5.55
C LEU A 126 5.85 9.73 5.24
N SER A 127 5.64 8.84 6.21
CA SER A 127 5.99 7.42 6.10
C SER A 127 4.87 6.60 5.43
N ALA A 128 5.17 5.40 4.94
CA ALA A 128 4.15 4.46 4.49
C ALA A 128 3.12 4.13 5.58
N GLY A 129 3.56 4.12 6.85
CA GLY A 129 2.68 4.04 8.01
C GLY A 129 1.68 5.20 8.03
N PHE A 130 2.14 6.45 7.93
CA PHE A 130 1.24 7.60 7.90
C PHE A 130 0.12 7.45 6.84
N PHE A 131 0.46 7.04 5.62
CA PHE A 131 -0.55 6.88 4.55
C PHE A 131 -1.54 5.74 4.83
N LYS A 132 -1.09 4.66 5.48
CA LYS A 132 -2.00 3.63 5.98
C LYS A 132 -2.95 4.17 7.06
N ASP A 133 -2.53 5.09 7.92
CA ASP A 133 -3.46 5.73 8.88
C ASP A 133 -4.42 6.68 8.16
N LEU A 134 -3.91 7.44 7.19
CA LEU A 134 -4.72 8.39 6.43
C LEU A 134 -5.83 7.68 5.65
N GLU A 135 -5.53 6.54 5.01
CA GLU A 135 -6.52 5.73 4.30
C GLU A 135 -7.57 5.14 5.26
N MET A 136 -7.12 4.68 6.43
CA MET A 136 -8.01 4.23 7.49
C MET A 136 -8.95 5.32 7.97
N TRP A 137 -8.45 6.55 8.13
CA TRP A 137 -9.27 7.70 8.47
C TRP A 137 -10.30 8.04 7.40
N LYS A 138 -9.98 7.84 6.12
CA LYS A 138 -10.98 7.95 5.05
C LYS A 138 -12.06 6.88 5.16
N GLN A 139 -11.67 5.63 5.41
CA GLN A 139 -12.63 4.55 5.64
C GLN A 139 -13.51 4.82 6.85
N PHE A 140 -12.97 5.41 7.92
CA PHE A 140 -13.79 5.89 9.03
C PHE A 140 -14.77 6.92 8.54
N ILE A 141 -14.36 8.00 7.87
CA ILE A 141 -15.30 9.04 7.43
C ILE A 141 -16.34 8.55 6.40
N VAL A 142 -16.03 7.54 5.59
CA VAL A 142 -16.95 6.99 4.57
C VAL A 142 -17.91 5.95 5.15
N ASN A 143 -17.38 5.01 5.95
CA ASN A 143 -18.15 3.88 6.47
C ASN A 143 -18.70 4.14 7.88
N TRP A 144 -18.29 5.23 8.52
CA TRP A 144 -18.94 5.68 9.74
C TRP A 144 -20.35 6.11 9.37
N ASN A 145 -21.31 5.42 9.96
CA ASN A 145 -22.75 5.71 9.90
C ASN A 145 -23.14 7.08 10.50
N GLY A 146 -22.16 7.96 10.73
CA GLY A 146 -22.34 9.30 11.21
C GLY A 146 -22.48 9.40 12.73
N ALA A 147 -22.43 8.33 13.51
CA ALA A 147 -22.87 8.37 14.90
C ALA A 147 -21.90 7.73 15.90
N SER A 148 -21.58 8.44 16.99
CA SER A 148 -21.36 7.79 18.29
C SER A 148 -22.73 7.70 18.94
N PHE A 149 -23.38 6.53 18.89
CA PHE A 149 -24.65 6.35 19.57
C PHE A 149 -24.47 6.42 21.08
N PHE A 150 -25.52 6.83 21.78
CA PHE A 150 -25.71 6.44 23.17
C PHE A 150 -25.90 4.91 23.19
N LEU A 151 -24.80 4.15 23.18
CA LEU A 151 -24.83 2.71 23.38
C LEU A 151 -25.60 2.43 24.68
N SER A 152 -26.30 1.29 24.73
CA SER A 152 -26.93 0.83 25.96
C SER A 152 -25.98 1.01 27.14
N SER A 153 -26.47 1.60 28.24
CA SER A 153 -25.66 1.80 29.44
C SER A 153 -25.14 0.48 30.00
N ALA A 154 -25.86 -0.62 29.73
CA ALA A 154 -25.50 -1.96 30.15
C ALA A 154 -24.33 -2.53 29.33
N TRP A 155 -23.36 -3.08 30.06
CA TRP A 155 -22.30 -3.90 29.49
C TRP A 155 -22.76 -5.35 29.40
N GLU A 156 -22.70 -5.93 28.21
CA GLU A 156 -22.94 -7.35 28.00
C GLU A 156 -21.61 -8.09 28.17
N ASN A 157 -21.58 -9.00 29.14
CA ASN A 157 -20.39 -9.78 29.45
C ASN A 157 -20.44 -11.15 28.75
N SER A 158 -19.33 -11.88 28.79
CA SER A 158 -19.25 -13.24 28.26
C SER A 158 -20.29 -14.21 28.84
N GLU A 159 -20.81 -13.98 30.06
CA GLU A 159 -21.84 -14.83 30.67
C GLU A 159 -23.22 -14.62 30.03
N CYS A 160 -23.57 -13.36 29.71
CA CYS A 160 -24.81 -13.02 29.01
C CYS A 160 -24.78 -13.44 27.53
N LEU A 161 -23.64 -13.28 26.87
CA LEU A 161 -23.49 -13.55 25.43
C LEU A 161 -23.01 -14.97 25.11
N GLN A 162 -22.54 -15.71 26.13
CA GLN A 162 -21.77 -16.95 25.94
C GLN A 162 -20.63 -16.78 24.91
N LEU A 163 -19.95 -15.63 24.97
CA LEU A 163 -18.89 -15.25 24.03
C LEU A 163 -17.52 -15.53 24.65
N HIS A 164 -16.86 -16.58 24.13
CA HIS A 164 -15.53 -17.01 24.59
C HIS A 164 -14.62 -17.24 23.39
N THR A 165 -13.35 -16.84 23.51
CA THR A 165 -12.32 -17.03 22.47
C THR A 165 -11.02 -17.46 23.12
N ASP A 166 -10.26 -18.28 22.42
CA ASP A 166 -8.94 -18.72 22.89
C ASP A 166 -8.04 -19.14 21.73
N ALA A 167 -6.72 -19.15 21.99
CA ALA A 167 -5.71 -19.66 21.08
C ALA A 167 -4.63 -20.47 21.81
N SER A 168 -4.36 -21.66 21.28
CA SER A 168 -3.22 -22.48 21.66
C SER A 168 -1.96 -22.03 20.92
N GLY A 169 -0.80 -22.04 21.58
CA GLY A 169 0.46 -21.63 20.96
C GLY A 169 0.84 -22.40 19.69
N VAL A 170 0.51 -23.69 19.61
CA VAL A 170 0.99 -24.57 18.52
C VAL A 170 -0.17 -25.19 17.73
N LEU A 171 -1.30 -25.48 18.36
CA LEU A 171 -2.36 -26.28 17.74
C LEU A 171 -3.28 -25.45 16.85
N GLY A 172 -3.98 -24.48 17.45
CA GLY A 172 -4.99 -23.70 16.74
C GLY A 172 -5.66 -22.65 17.60
N TYR A 173 -6.81 -22.21 17.14
CA TYR A 173 -7.62 -21.16 17.74
C TYR A 173 -9.10 -21.54 17.64
N GLY A 174 -9.91 -20.97 18.52
CA GLY A 174 -11.34 -21.23 18.54
C GLY A 174 -12.14 -20.19 19.30
N GLY A 175 -13.45 -20.26 19.12
CA GLY A 175 -14.38 -19.44 19.88
C GLY A 175 -15.80 -19.95 19.80
N ILE A 176 -16.63 -19.50 20.73
CA ILE A 176 -18.06 -19.77 20.81
C ILE A 176 -18.85 -18.49 21.11
N PHE A 177 -20.08 -18.43 20.61
CA PHE A 177 -21.07 -17.39 20.82
C PHE A 177 -22.49 -17.97 20.79
N GLY A 178 -23.18 -18.02 21.93
CA GLY A 178 -24.57 -18.47 22.02
C GLY A 178 -24.86 -19.83 21.39
N GLY A 179 -23.91 -20.78 21.48
CA GLY A 179 -23.98 -22.11 20.86
C GLY A 179 -23.34 -22.23 19.47
N LYS A 180 -23.15 -21.12 18.75
CA LYS A 180 -22.39 -21.08 17.49
C LYS A 180 -20.91 -21.09 17.78
N TRP A 181 -20.13 -21.90 17.09
CA TRP A 181 -18.68 -22.02 17.36
C TRP A 181 -17.86 -22.07 16.08
N PHE A 182 -16.58 -21.71 16.18
CA PHE A 182 -15.59 -21.89 15.12
C PHE A 182 -14.29 -22.43 15.69
N GLN A 183 -13.49 -23.03 14.81
CA GLN A 183 -12.16 -23.54 15.12
C GLN A 183 -11.30 -23.54 13.86
N GLY A 184 -10.00 -23.27 14.01
CA GLY A 184 -9.02 -23.39 12.93
C GLY A 184 -7.65 -23.83 13.43
N LYS A 185 -6.90 -24.52 12.58
CA LYS A 185 -5.52 -24.95 12.86
C LYS A 185 -4.53 -23.85 12.51
N TRP A 186 -3.44 -23.78 13.26
CA TRP A 186 -2.31 -22.93 12.87
C TRP A 186 -1.52 -23.58 11.75
N GLU A 187 -1.21 -22.79 10.72
CA GLU A 187 -0.21 -23.17 9.73
C GLU A 187 1.18 -23.19 10.37
N PRO A 188 2.16 -23.96 9.85
CA PRO A 188 3.48 -24.09 10.47
C PRO A 188 4.19 -22.75 10.74
N HIS A 189 3.98 -21.74 9.90
CA HIS A 189 4.55 -20.40 10.04
C HIS A 189 3.81 -19.50 11.05
N GLN A 190 2.63 -19.93 11.51
CA GLN A 190 1.75 -19.21 12.45
C GLN A 190 1.84 -19.78 13.89
N GLN A 191 2.66 -20.79 14.10
CA GLN A 191 2.88 -21.41 15.41
C GLN A 191 3.84 -20.56 16.24
N LEU A 192 3.61 -20.54 17.55
CA LEU A 192 4.44 -19.84 18.52
C LEU A 192 5.87 -20.39 18.50
N GLY A 193 6.86 -19.49 18.46
CA GLY A 193 8.29 -19.86 18.41
C GLY A 193 8.90 -19.80 17.01
N GLN A 194 8.10 -19.53 15.97
CA GLN A 194 8.62 -19.18 14.64
C GLN A 194 9.17 -17.74 14.63
N PRO A 195 10.10 -17.39 13.71
CA PRO A 195 10.68 -16.04 13.63
C PRO A 195 9.63 -14.92 13.48
N GLU A 196 8.48 -15.33 12.95
CA GLU A 196 7.35 -14.50 12.58
C GLU A 196 6.32 -14.33 13.72
N ILE A 197 6.26 -15.27 14.67
CA ILE A 197 5.26 -15.30 15.75
C ILE A 197 5.99 -15.51 17.08
N SER A 198 6.31 -14.39 17.73
CA SER A 198 7.06 -14.36 18.99
C SER A 198 6.18 -14.13 20.23
N SER A 199 4.85 -14.09 20.09
CA SER A 199 3.96 -13.73 21.19
C SER A 199 2.61 -14.44 21.10
N ILE A 200 2.24 -15.12 22.19
CA ILE A 200 0.91 -15.72 22.37
C ILE A 200 -0.22 -14.67 22.30
N ALA A 201 0.06 -13.43 22.70
CA ALA A 201 -0.90 -12.33 22.62
C ALA A 201 -1.33 -12.00 21.18
N TRP A 202 -0.48 -12.31 20.18
CA TRP A 202 -0.86 -12.20 18.78
C TRP A 202 -1.91 -13.24 18.40
N GLN A 203 -1.76 -14.47 18.88
CA GLN A 203 -2.62 -15.60 18.55
C GLN A 203 -3.99 -15.49 19.22
N GLU A 204 -4.02 -15.05 20.48
CA GLU A 204 -5.28 -14.80 21.17
C GLU A 204 -6.05 -13.60 20.60
N LEU A 205 -5.34 -12.50 20.26
CA LEU A 205 -5.98 -11.36 19.61
C LEU A 205 -6.54 -11.73 18.23
N PHE A 206 -5.90 -12.66 17.51
CA PHE A 206 -6.42 -13.20 16.27
C PHE A 206 -7.75 -13.93 16.47
N ALA A 207 -7.88 -14.78 17.50
CA ALA A 207 -9.14 -15.46 17.80
C ALA A 207 -10.28 -14.46 18.05
N ILE A 208 -10.00 -13.36 18.75
CA ILE A 208 -10.95 -12.26 18.98
C ILE A 208 -11.34 -11.57 17.66
N VAL A 209 -10.37 -11.30 16.78
CA VAL A 209 -10.63 -10.71 15.45
C VAL A 209 -11.54 -11.61 14.62
N VAL A 210 -11.29 -12.92 14.60
CA VAL A 210 -12.12 -13.89 13.88
C VAL A 210 -13.54 -13.90 14.45
N ALA A 211 -13.69 -13.91 15.77
CA ALA A 211 -14.99 -13.84 16.42
C ALA A 211 -15.78 -12.58 16.04
N CYS A 212 -15.16 -11.39 16.09
CA CYS A 212 -15.80 -10.13 15.69
C CYS A 212 -16.11 -10.09 14.18
N HIS A 213 -15.35 -10.81 13.36
CA HIS A 213 -15.61 -10.87 11.93
C HIS A 213 -16.83 -11.76 11.61
N ILE A 214 -16.91 -12.94 12.24
CA ILE A 214 -18.00 -13.91 12.04
C ILE A 214 -19.30 -13.40 12.67
N TRP A 215 -19.24 -12.87 13.90
CA TRP A 215 -20.43 -12.52 14.69
C TRP A 215 -20.70 -11.03 14.79
N GLY A 216 -19.96 -10.19 14.08
CA GLY A 216 -20.08 -8.74 14.19
C GLY A 216 -21.51 -8.20 14.00
N GLU A 217 -22.29 -8.76 13.07
CA GLU A 217 -23.69 -8.39 12.87
C GLU A 217 -24.57 -8.75 14.07
N ALA A 218 -24.34 -9.90 14.71
CA ALA A 218 -25.09 -10.30 15.91
C ALA A 218 -24.66 -9.50 17.15
N LEU A 219 -23.43 -9.01 17.15
CA LEU A 219 -22.85 -8.20 18.23
C LEU A 219 -23.10 -6.70 18.06
N GLN A 220 -23.75 -6.28 16.97
CA GLN A 220 -23.87 -4.87 16.59
C GLN A 220 -24.54 -4.01 17.66
N ASN A 221 -24.12 -2.75 17.78
CA ASN A 221 -24.66 -1.75 18.70
C ASN A 221 -24.55 -2.10 20.20
N LYS A 222 -23.63 -3.00 20.58
CA LYS A 222 -23.44 -3.45 21.98
C LYS A 222 -22.13 -2.94 22.61
N ARG A 223 -22.14 -2.83 23.94
CA ARG A 223 -20.92 -2.70 24.76
C ARG A 223 -20.57 -4.07 25.32
N ILE A 224 -19.42 -4.61 24.94
CA ILE A 224 -19.05 -6.00 25.24
C ILE A 224 -17.81 -6.04 26.11
N ILE A 225 -17.87 -6.83 27.18
CA ILE A 225 -16.71 -7.21 27.99
C ILE A 225 -16.26 -8.61 27.55
N LEU A 226 -15.09 -8.67 26.92
CA LEU A 226 -14.43 -9.92 26.56
C LEU A 226 -13.62 -10.44 27.74
N ASN A 227 -13.88 -11.68 28.13
CA ASN A 227 -13.03 -12.40 29.07
C ASN A 227 -11.81 -12.95 28.33
N CYS A 228 -10.61 -12.70 28.87
CA CYS A 228 -9.35 -13.16 28.30
C CYS A 228 -8.42 -13.58 29.45
N ASP A 229 -7.66 -14.64 29.26
CA ASP A 229 -6.72 -15.19 30.24
C ASP A 229 -5.29 -14.68 30.09
N ASN A 230 -5.08 -13.76 29.15
CA ASN A 230 -3.82 -13.09 28.93
C ASN A 230 -3.89 -11.60 29.24
N GLU A 231 -3.22 -11.23 30.33
CA GLU A 231 -3.10 -9.86 30.78
C GLU A 231 -2.53 -8.91 29.70
N SER A 232 -1.67 -9.41 28.80
CA SER A 232 -1.14 -8.60 27.70
C SER A 232 -2.24 -8.22 26.72
N VAL A 233 -3.09 -9.17 26.32
CA VAL A 233 -4.20 -8.93 25.39
C VAL A 233 -5.24 -8.02 26.02
N VAL A 234 -5.54 -8.21 27.31
CA VAL A 234 -6.41 -7.32 28.09
C VAL A 234 -5.91 -5.87 28.03
N ASN A 235 -4.62 -5.67 28.30
CA ASN A 235 -4.00 -4.35 28.24
C ASN A 235 -3.99 -3.77 26.81
N ILE A 236 -3.73 -4.58 25.79
CA ILE A 236 -3.74 -4.17 24.39
C ILE A 236 -5.14 -3.71 23.96
N ILE A 237 -6.18 -4.46 24.30
CA ILE A 237 -7.57 -4.12 23.96
C ILE A 237 -8.03 -2.87 24.71
N ASN A 238 -7.69 -2.73 25.99
CA ASN A 238 -8.15 -1.60 26.81
C ASN A 238 -7.39 -0.30 26.50
N SER A 239 -6.06 -0.37 26.34
CA SER A 239 -5.24 0.79 25.99
C SER A 239 -5.31 1.14 24.50
N LYS A 240 -5.75 0.19 23.67
CA LYS A 240 -5.73 0.24 22.20
C LYS A 240 -4.32 0.46 21.63
N ARG A 241 -3.27 -0.06 22.29
CA ARG A 241 -1.86 0.12 21.91
C ARG A 241 -1.04 -1.15 22.15
N SER A 242 0.02 -1.33 21.34
CA SER A 242 1.03 -2.37 21.52
C SER A 242 2.37 -1.89 20.95
N ARG A 243 3.48 -2.37 21.52
CA ARG A 243 4.84 -2.15 20.98
C ARG A 243 5.17 -3.09 19.83
N ILE A 244 4.39 -4.17 19.65
CA ILE A 244 4.61 -5.18 18.60
C ILE A 244 3.80 -4.78 17.36
N SER A 245 4.50 -4.49 16.26
CA SER A 245 3.85 -4.03 15.01
C SER A 245 2.79 -5.00 14.48
N ARG A 246 3.07 -6.31 14.49
CA ARG A 246 2.12 -7.33 14.00
C ARG A 246 0.84 -7.41 14.83
N VAL A 247 0.94 -7.19 16.15
CA VAL A 247 -0.22 -7.12 17.04
C VAL A 247 -1.03 -5.85 16.75
N MET A 248 -0.35 -4.75 16.43
CA MET A 248 -1.03 -3.52 16.01
C MET A 248 -1.81 -3.72 14.70
N ASP A 249 -1.34 -4.55 13.76
CA ASP A 249 -2.07 -4.83 12.53
C ASP A 249 -3.44 -5.49 12.82
N PHE A 250 -3.50 -6.46 13.74
CA PHE A 250 -4.77 -7.05 14.18
C PHE A 250 -5.62 -6.12 15.03
N LEU A 251 -5.02 -5.38 15.96
CA LEU A 251 -5.76 -4.41 16.76
C LEU A 251 -6.45 -3.37 15.87
N ARG A 252 -5.79 -2.96 14.78
CA ARG A 252 -6.35 -2.05 13.79
C ARG A 252 -7.50 -2.68 13.03
N HIS A 253 -7.35 -3.92 12.57
CA HIS A 253 -8.45 -4.65 11.94
C HIS A 253 -9.64 -4.87 12.89
N LEU A 254 -9.39 -5.24 14.15
CA LEU A 254 -10.43 -5.32 15.18
C LEU A 254 -11.17 -3.99 15.31
N THR A 255 -10.42 -2.89 15.31
CA THR A 255 -10.97 -1.53 15.41
C THR A 255 -11.90 -1.18 14.23
N LEU A 256 -11.57 -1.62 13.01
CA LEU A 256 -12.48 -1.51 11.86
C LEU A 256 -13.78 -2.25 12.07
N LEU A 257 -13.71 -3.50 12.54
CA LEU A 257 -14.90 -4.31 12.79
C LEU A 257 -15.77 -3.66 13.87
N THR A 258 -15.16 -3.15 14.94
CA THR A 258 -15.89 -2.42 15.99
C THR A 258 -16.59 -1.16 15.46
N LEU A 259 -16.05 -0.50 14.45
CA LEU A 259 -16.71 0.64 13.83
C LEU A 259 -17.83 0.20 12.89
N LYS A 260 -17.54 -0.76 12.01
CA LYS A 260 -18.51 -1.30 11.04
C LYS A 260 -19.79 -1.75 11.72
N TYR A 261 -19.66 -2.43 12.86
CA TYR A 261 -20.78 -2.98 13.61
C TYR A 261 -21.18 -2.12 14.82
N ASN A 262 -20.55 -0.96 15.02
CA ASN A 262 -20.79 -0.08 16.16
C ASN A 262 -20.74 -0.81 17.53
N ILE A 263 -19.64 -1.52 17.77
CA ILE A 263 -19.39 -2.32 18.97
C ILE A 263 -18.37 -1.60 19.84
N TYR A 264 -18.61 -1.51 21.16
CA TYR A 264 -17.60 -1.03 22.10
C TYR A 264 -16.99 -2.19 22.89
N LEU A 265 -15.73 -2.52 22.61
CA LEU A 265 -15.01 -3.63 23.24
C LEU A 265 -14.11 -3.17 24.40
N ARG A 266 -14.28 -3.83 25.55
CA ARG A 266 -13.36 -3.85 26.68
C ARG A 266 -12.98 -5.30 26.98
N ALA A 267 -11.78 -5.53 27.51
CA ALA A 267 -11.35 -6.83 27.97
C ALA A 267 -11.21 -6.85 29.51
N LYS A 268 -11.49 -7.99 30.12
CA LYS A 268 -11.28 -8.27 31.54
C LYS A 268 -10.47 -9.56 31.68
N HIS A 269 -9.44 -9.53 32.52
CA HIS A 269 -8.66 -10.71 32.81
C HIS A 269 -9.48 -11.74 33.62
N ILE A 270 -9.41 -13.00 33.21
CA ILE A 270 -9.94 -14.14 33.97
C ILE A 270 -8.86 -15.24 34.07
N PRO A 271 -8.78 -15.99 35.18
CA PRO A 271 -7.94 -17.18 35.22
C PRO A 271 -8.33 -18.19 34.12
N GLY A 272 -7.36 -18.76 33.41
CA GLY A 272 -7.59 -19.68 32.28
C GLY A 272 -8.52 -20.87 32.58
N LYS A 273 -8.55 -21.33 33.83
CA LYS A 273 -9.50 -22.35 34.32
C LYS A 273 -10.99 -21.98 34.19
N TYR A 274 -11.30 -20.72 33.89
CA TYR A 274 -12.65 -20.23 33.64
C TYR A 274 -12.94 -20.01 32.15
N ASN A 275 -11.97 -20.30 31.25
CA ASN A 275 -12.11 -20.21 29.80
C ASN A 275 -12.11 -21.59 29.10
N GLU A 276 -12.54 -22.62 29.82
CA GLU A 276 -12.38 -24.03 29.41
C GLU A 276 -13.08 -24.39 28.10
N ILE A 277 -14.20 -23.73 27.79
CA ILE A 277 -14.94 -23.97 26.55
C ILE A 277 -14.09 -23.57 25.35
N ALA A 278 -13.53 -22.35 25.35
CA ALA A 278 -12.70 -21.88 24.25
C ALA A 278 -11.33 -22.59 24.22
N ASP A 279 -10.73 -22.93 25.37
CA ASP A 279 -9.50 -23.74 25.44
C ASP A 279 -9.69 -25.11 24.81
N SER A 280 -10.81 -25.79 25.08
CA SER A 280 -11.12 -27.07 24.45
C SER A 280 -11.23 -26.97 22.92
N LEU A 281 -11.74 -25.85 22.40
CA LEU A 281 -11.79 -25.56 20.97
C LEU A 281 -10.40 -25.24 20.41
N SER A 282 -9.59 -24.41 21.06
CA SER A 282 -8.26 -24.04 20.56
C SER A 282 -7.29 -25.24 20.51
N ARG A 283 -7.54 -26.26 21.35
CA ARG A 283 -6.75 -27.50 21.45
C ARG A 283 -7.34 -28.71 20.74
N PHE A 284 -8.45 -28.58 20.02
CA PHE A 284 -9.12 -29.71 19.32
C PHE A 284 -9.63 -30.83 20.24
N GLN A 285 -9.99 -30.51 21.49
CA GLN A 285 -10.52 -31.46 22.47
C GLN A 285 -12.05 -31.57 22.36
N PHE A 286 -12.54 -32.13 21.26
CA PHE A 286 -13.98 -32.15 20.93
C PHE A 286 -14.87 -32.86 21.95
N GLN A 287 -14.40 -33.96 22.56
CA GLN A 287 -15.16 -34.66 23.60
C GLN A 287 -15.40 -33.74 24.80
N ARG A 288 -14.34 -33.04 25.25
CA ARG A 288 -14.40 -32.07 26.34
C ARG A 288 -15.32 -30.89 25.99
N PHE A 289 -15.19 -30.35 24.78
CA PHE A 289 -16.07 -29.29 24.29
C PHE A 289 -17.55 -29.69 24.33
N ARG A 290 -17.89 -30.89 23.85
CA ARG A 290 -19.27 -31.39 23.83
C ARG A 290 -19.85 -31.65 25.22
N LEU A 291 -19.01 -32.03 26.19
CA LEU A 291 -19.43 -32.13 27.59
C LEU A 291 -19.72 -30.76 28.21
N LEU A 292 -18.89 -29.75 27.89
CA LEU A 292 -19.04 -28.40 28.43
C LEU A 292 -20.19 -27.62 27.76
N MET A 293 -20.47 -27.86 26.49
CA MET A 293 -21.55 -27.21 25.72
C MET A 293 -22.36 -28.21 24.89
N PRO A 294 -23.22 -29.04 25.52
CA PRO A 294 -24.05 -30.02 24.82
C PRO A 294 -24.97 -29.40 23.77
N GLN A 295 -25.48 -28.20 24.04
CA GLN A 295 -26.36 -27.41 23.17
C GLN A 295 -25.64 -26.69 22.01
N ALA A 296 -24.32 -26.84 21.84
CA ALA A 296 -23.62 -26.19 20.75
C ALA A 296 -24.02 -26.77 19.38
N ASP A 297 -24.00 -25.94 18.34
CA ASP A 297 -24.34 -26.33 16.98
C ASP A 297 -23.56 -27.59 16.53
N VAL A 298 -24.18 -28.41 15.68
CA VAL A 298 -23.54 -29.62 15.18
C VAL A 298 -22.29 -29.29 14.35
N ASN A 299 -22.38 -28.27 13.49
CA ASN A 299 -21.32 -27.87 12.58
C ASN A 299 -20.69 -26.52 12.98
N PRO A 300 -19.37 -26.34 12.80
CA PRO A 300 -18.73 -25.05 13.03
C PRO A 300 -19.13 -24.02 11.98
N GLN A 301 -19.11 -22.75 12.37
CA GLN A 301 -19.24 -21.59 11.50
C GLN A 301 -18.04 -21.52 10.54
N LYS A 302 -18.32 -21.19 9.27
CA LYS A 302 -17.26 -21.02 8.27
C LYS A 302 -16.46 -19.76 8.58
N ILE A 303 -15.16 -19.92 8.79
CA ILE A 303 -14.23 -18.78 8.93
C ILE A 303 -14.09 -18.12 7.54
N PRO A 304 -14.43 -16.83 7.38
CA PRO A 304 -14.39 -16.19 6.07
C PRO A 304 -12.98 -16.13 5.48
N VAL A 305 -12.88 -16.42 4.18
CA VAL A 305 -11.62 -16.48 3.41
C VAL A 305 -11.00 -15.08 3.19
N LEU A 306 -11.60 -14.00 3.72
CA LEU A 306 -11.20 -12.61 3.48
C LEU A 306 -9.74 -12.29 3.87
N LEU A 307 -9.19 -12.92 4.90
CA LEU A 307 -7.77 -12.79 5.24
C LEU A 307 -6.86 -13.37 4.13
N LYS A 308 -7.29 -14.42 3.42
CA LYS A 308 -6.53 -15.00 2.31
C LYS A 308 -6.45 -14.04 1.13
N ASN A 309 -7.55 -13.35 0.81
CA ASN A 309 -7.58 -12.38 -0.29
C ASN A 309 -6.69 -11.16 0.03
N ASP A 310 -6.69 -10.67 1.27
CA ASP A 310 -5.80 -9.58 1.69
C ASP A 310 -4.33 -10.03 1.69
N ILE A 311 -4.04 -11.26 2.16
CA ILE A 311 -2.70 -11.84 2.11
C ILE A 311 -2.23 -12.01 0.66
N GLU A 312 -3.07 -12.55 -0.22
CA GLU A 312 -2.77 -12.70 -1.65
C GLU A 312 -2.55 -11.33 -2.30
N TYR A 313 -3.37 -10.32 -1.98
CA TYR A 313 -3.20 -8.96 -2.44
C TYR A 313 -1.86 -8.35 -2.00
N TYR A 314 -1.46 -8.50 -0.73
CA TYR A 314 -0.18 -7.98 -0.24
C TYR A 314 1.04 -8.77 -0.75
N ILE A 315 0.93 -10.10 -0.89
CA ILE A 315 1.95 -10.93 -1.53
C ILE A 315 2.13 -10.48 -2.99
N ASP A 316 1.04 -10.21 -3.69
CA ASP A 316 1.09 -9.68 -5.05
C ASP A 316 1.72 -8.29 -5.10
N LEU A 317 1.49 -7.41 -4.11
CA LEU A 317 2.17 -6.11 -4.05
C LEU A 317 3.66 -6.20 -3.71
N SER A 318 4.12 -7.31 -3.11
CA SER A 318 5.54 -7.50 -2.75
C SER A 318 6.47 -7.63 -3.96
N VAL A 319 5.91 -7.87 -5.15
CA VAL A 319 6.65 -8.10 -6.38
C VAL A 319 6.35 -7.01 -7.41
N ALA A 320 7.39 -6.29 -7.85
CA ALA A 320 7.25 -5.26 -8.90
C ALA A 320 6.67 -5.84 -10.21
N ALA A 321 5.91 -5.05 -10.96
CA ALA A 321 5.21 -5.51 -12.18
C ALA A 321 6.13 -6.21 -13.22
N SER A 322 7.35 -5.70 -13.40
CA SER A 322 8.36 -6.33 -14.27
C SER A 322 8.86 -7.68 -13.75
N THR A 323 8.95 -7.84 -12.44
CA THR A 323 9.29 -9.11 -11.79
C THR A 323 8.12 -10.09 -11.87
N LYS A 324 6.86 -9.63 -11.75
CA LYS A 324 5.66 -10.47 -11.94
C LYS A 324 5.61 -11.09 -13.34
N GLN A 325 5.95 -10.35 -14.39
CA GLN A 325 6.03 -10.91 -15.75
C GLN A 325 7.08 -12.03 -15.84
N THR A 326 8.26 -11.80 -15.27
CA THR A 326 9.33 -12.81 -15.25
C THR A 326 8.92 -14.04 -14.45
N TYR A 327 8.27 -13.84 -13.29
CA TYR A 327 7.81 -14.93 -12.44
C TYR A 327 6.67 -15.72 -13.09
N SER A 328 5.69 -15.05 -13.70
CA SER A 328 4.62 -15.72 -14.44
C SER A 328 5.16 -16.60 -15.57
N ALA A 329 6.17 -16.14 -16.31
CA ALA A 329 6.83 -16.95 -17.33
C ALA A 329 7.54 -18.18 -16.73
N GLY A 330 8.26 -18.00 -15.61
CA GLY A 330 8.92 -19.09 -14.88
C GLY A 330 7.93 -20.13 -14.33
N GLU A 331 6.84 -19.66 -13.69
CA GLU A 331 5.75 -20.49 -13.15
C GLU A 331 5.08 -21.32 -14.25
N LYS A 332 4.68 -20.69 -15.37
CA LYS A 332 4.06 -21.40 -16.50
C LYS A 332 4.97 -22.49 -17.05
N ARG A 333 6.26 -22.20 -17.17
CA ARG A 333 7.25 -23.15 -17.72
C ARG A 333 7.52 -24.30 -16.75
N PHE A 334 7.50 -24.04 -15.45
CA PHE A 334 7.57 -25.08 -14.41
C PHE A 334 6.33 -25.98 -14.45
N ILE A 335 5.12 -25.40 -14.46
CA ILE A 335 3.87 -26.16 -14.52
C ILE A 335 3.83 -27.03 -15.79
N ALA A 336 4.23 -26.49 -16.94
CA ALA A 336 4.30 -27.26 -18.18
C ALA A 336 5.32 -28.41 -18.10
N PHE A 337 6.49 -28.18 -17.49
CA PHE A 337 7.50 -29.21 -17.27
C PHE A 337 6.97 -30.34 -16.39
N VAL A 338 6.34 -30.03 -15.25
CA VAL A 338 5.79 -31.04 -14.33
C VAL A 338 4.69 -31.84 -15.02
N LYS A 339 3.78 -31.18 -15.75
CA LYS A 339 2.71 -31.86 -16.50
C LYS A 339 3.24 -32.82 -17.57
N LEU A 340 4.33 -32.46 -18.25
CA LEU A 340 4.89 -33.24 -19.36
C LEU A 340 5.75 -34.42 -18.89
N TYR A 341 6.60 -34.21 -17.88
CA TYR A 341 7.63 -35.19 -17.49
C TYR A 341 7.31 -35.92 -16.18
N ARG A 342 6.26 -35.52 -15.44
CA ARG A 342 5.86 -36.10 -14.15
C ARG A 342 4.34 -36.29 -14.05
N PRO A 343 3.70 -37.07 -14.95
CA PRO A 343 2.24 -37.20 -15.00
C PRO A 343 1.61 -37.76 -13.71
N HIS A 344 2.32 -38.63 -12.97
CA HIS A 344 1.83 -39.21 -11.71
C HIS A 344 1.93 -38.24 -10.51
N GLU A 345 2.91 -37.32 -10.50
CA GLU A 345 2.98 -36.20 -9.53
C GLU A 345 2.09 -35.02 -9.97
N GLY A 346 1.53 -35.04 -11.18
CA GLY A 346 0.68 -33.98 -11.73
C GLY A 346 -0.58 -33.66 -10.92
N LYS A 347 -0.96 -34.52 -9.95
CA LYS A 347 -2.02 -34.24 -8.97
C LYS A 347 -1.58 -33.27 -7.86
N HIS A 348 -0.29 -33.15 -7.57
CA HIS A 348 0.26 -32.26 -6.53
C HIS A 348 1.45 -31.44 -7.07
N LEU A 349 1.17 -30.23 -7.58
CA LEU A 349 2.19 -29.28 -8.06
C LEU A 349 3.09 -28.73 -6.93
N LEU A 350 2.62 -28.81 -5.68
CA LEU A 350 3.22 -28.24 -4.48
C LEU A 350 3.00 -29.19 -3.28
N PRO A 351 3.96 -29.30 -2.33
CA PRO A 351 5.33 -28.79 -2.42
C PRO A 351 6.17 -29.64 -3.39
N THR A 352 7.09 -28.99 -4.11
CA THR A 352 8.00 -29.68 -5.04
C THR A 352 9.24 -30.22 -4.33
N SER A 353 9.81 -31.30 -4.86
CA SER A 353 11.03 -31.92 -4.32
C SER A 353 12.31 -31.30 -4.90
N GLU A 354 13.43 -31.49 -4.21
CA GLU A 354 14.75 -31.12 -4.73
C GLU A 354 15.06 -31.82 -6.07
N GLU A 355 14.66 -33.09 -6.22
CA GLU A 355 14.83 -33.86 -7.45
C GLU A 355 14.09 -33.21 -8.62
N THR A 356 12.85 -32.77 -8.41
CA THR A 356 12.04 -32.08 -9.44
C THR A 356 12.71 -30.77 -9.88
N LEU A 357 13.27 -29.99 -8.94
CA LEU A 357 13.98 -28.74 -9.25
C LEU A 357 15.30 -28.96 -9.98
N VAL A 358 16.03 -30.04 -9.63
CA VAL A 358 17.24 -30.47 -10.34
C VAL A 358 16.93 -30.79 -11.79
N GLN A 359 15.90 -31.62 -12.03
CA GLN A 359 15.50 -32.02 -13.37
C GLN A 359 14.99 -30.83 -14.17
N PHE A 360 14.20 -29.94 -13.56
CA PHE A 360 13.75 -28.70 -14.18
C PHE A 360 14.93 -27.80 -14.59
N SER A 361 15.93 -27.65 -13.72
CA SER A 361 17.13 -26.85 -14.00
C SER A 361 17.95 -27.42 -15.16
N ALA A 362 18.12 -28.75 -15.18
CA ALA A 362 18.80 -29.45 -16.28
C ALA A 362 18.04 -29.35 -17.60
N TYR A 363 16.70 -29.46 -17.57
CA TYR A 363 15.84 -29.25 -18.74
C TYR A 363 15.98 -27.82 -19.30
N LEU A 364 15.97 -26.81 -18.43
CA LEU A 364 16.11 -25.41 -18.83
C LEU A 364 17.51 -25.10 -19.38
N ALA A 365 18.56 -25.74 -18.88
CA ALA A 365 19.95 -25.51 -19.30
C ALA A 365 20.19 -25.74 -20.80
N LYS A 366 19.34 -26.55 -21.46
CA LYS A 366 19.37 -26.80 -22.90
C LYS A 366 18.92 -25.61 -23.75
N THR A 367 18.11 -24.70 -23.17
CA THR A 367 17.42 -23.65 -23.92
C THR A 367 17.69 -22.24 -23.41
N ILE A 368 18.09 -22.08 -22.14
CA ILE A 368 18.31 -20.77 -21.52
C ILE A 368 19.58 -20.72 -20.65
N LYS A 369 20.10 -19.51 -20.45
CA LYS A 369 21.32 -19.26 -19.65
C LYS A 369 21.05 -19.39 -18.15
N HIS A 370 22.11 -19.76 -17.41
CA HIS A 370 22.11 -19.96 -15.96
C HIS A 370 21.46 -18.81 -15.16
N THR A 371 21.68 -17.56 -15.55
CA THR A 371 21.06 -16.39 -14.90
C THR A 371 19.53 -16.39 -15.00
N SER A 372 18.99 -16.78 -16.17
CA SER A 372 17.55 -16.93 -16.37
C SER A 372 16.98 -18.12 -15.60
N ILE A 373 17.73 -19.22 -15.49
CA ILE A 373 17.33 -20.40 -14.70
C ILE A 373 17.16 -20.00 -13.23
N LYS A 374 18.10 -19.23 -12.66
CA LYS A 374 17.97 -18.71 -11.29
C LYS A 374 16.73 -17.85 -11.10
N ASN A 375 16.38 -17.01 -12.08
CA ASN A 375 15.14 -16.21 -12.02
C ASN A 375 13.88 -17.10 -12.06
N TYR A 376 13.89 -18.17 -12.84
CA TYR A 376 12.77 -19.12 -12.88
C TYR A 376 12.69 -19.94 -11.59
N LEU A 377 13.80 -20.34 -10.97
CA LEU A 377 13.78 -20.97 -9.65
C LEU A 377 13.28 -20.01 -8.57
N ALA A 378 13.61 -18.72 -8.64
CA ALA A 378 13.04 -17.71 -7.76
C ALA A 378 11.53 -17.57 -7.96
N ALA A 379 11.04 -17.69 -9.20
CA ALA A 379 9.61 -17.74 -9.51
C ALA A 379 8.93 -18.98 -8.91
N VAL A 380 9.53 -20.15 -9.05
CA VAL A 380 9.00 -21.39 -8.43
C VAL A 380 8.98 -21.27 -6.91
N ARG A 381 10.02 -20.70 -6.29
CA ARG A 381 10.03 -20.38 -4.86
C ARG A 381 8.92 -19.41 -4.47
N HIS A 382 8.70 -18.35 -5.25
CA HIS A 382 7.61 -17.43 -5.01
C HIS A 382 6.23 -18.11 -5.12
N PHE A 383 6.05 -18.99 -6.10
CA PHE A 383 4.85 -19.80 -6.26
C PHE A 383 4.58 -20.71 -5.05
N HIS A 384 5.63 -21.31 -4.47
CA HIS A 384 5.50 -22.09 -3.23
C HIS A 384 5.06 -21.21 -2.06
N ILE A 385 5.77 -20.09 -1.84
CA ILE A 385 5.48 -19.16 -0.74
C ILE A 385 4.06 -18.58 -0.85
N ARG A 386 3.60 -18.20 -2.05
CA ARG A 386 2.23 -17.70 -2.29
C ARG A 386 1.16 -18.73 -1.89
N ASN A 387 1.45 -20.01 -2.03
CA ASN A 387 0.54 -21.10 -1.70
C ASN A 387 0.78 -21.68 -0.30
N GLY A 388 1.57 -21.00 0.55
CA GLY A 388 1.81 -21.41 1.94
C GLY A 388 2.88 -22.48 2.14
N PHE A 389 3.61 -22.87 1.09
CA PHE A 389 4.67 -23.88 1.19
C PHE A 389 6.04 -23.21 1.29
N PRO A 390 6.86 -23.51 2.32
CA PRO A 390 8.24 -23.03 2.37
C PRO A 390 9.06 -23.71 1.28
N LEU A 391 9.87 -22.94 0.56
CA LEU A 391 10.86 -23.47 -0.37
C LEU A 391 12.17 -22.70 -0.23
N ASP A 392 13.22 -23.39 0.21
CA ASP A 392 14.56 -22.85 0.32
C ASP A 392 15.51 -23.57 -0.63
N CYS A 393 15.62 -23.04 -1.85
CA CYS A 393 16.52 -23.59 -2.87
C CYS A 393 18.00 -23.52 -2.45
N GLN A 394 18.39 -22.70 -1.47
CA GLN A 394 19.79 -22.57 -1.05
C GLN A 394 20.25 -23.75 -0.20
N LYS A 395 19.35 -24.36 0.58
CA LYS A 395 19.64 -25.55 1.40
C LYS A 395 19.70 -26.85 0.59
N MET A 396 19.26 -26.81 -0.66
CA MET A 396 19.22 -27.96 -1.57
C MET A 396 20.59 -28.19 -2.24
N SER A 397 21.41 -29.04 -1.64
CA SER A 397 22.81 -29.25 -2.04
C SER A 397 22.96 -29.80 -3.46
N ARG A 398 22.12 -30.76 -3.88
CA ARG A 398 22.16 -31.32 -5.25
C ARG A 398 21.75 -30.26 -6.27
N LEU A 399 20.73 -29.46 -5.96
CA LEU A 399 20.35 -28.33 -6.82
C LEU A 399 21.50 -27.33 -6.99
N GLN A 400 22.19 -26.97 -5.91
CA GLN A 400 23.33 -26.05 -5.98
C GLN A 400 24.51 -26.61 -6.80
N LEU A 401 24.79 -27.91 -6.67
CA LEU A 401 25.82 -28.57 -7.48
C LEU A 401 25.47 -28.54 -8.98
N VAL A 402 24.22 -28.85 -9.33
CA VAL A 402 23.73 -28.82 -10.71
C VAL A 402 23.77 -27.40 -11.29
N LEU A 403 23.33 -26.38 -10.53
CA LEU A 403 23.42 -24.99 -10.97
C LEU A 403 24.87 -24.54 -11.21
N ARG A 404 25.80 -24.96 -10.35
CA ARG A 404 27.23 -24.71 -10.52
C ARG A 404 27.79 -25.41 -11.76
N GLY A 405 27.38 -26.66 -12.01
CA GLY A 405 27.72 -27.40 -13.22
C GLY A 405 27.19 -26.72 -14.49
N ILE A 406 25.92 -26.30 -14.49
CA ILE A 406 25.31 -25.55 -15.60
C ILE A 406 26.09 -24.27 -15.86
N LYS A 407 26.40 -23.48 -14.81
CA LYS A 407 27.18 -22.24 -14.96
C LYS A 407 28.52 -22.49 -15.63
N ARG A 408 29.24 -23.55 -15.21
CA ARG A 408 30.54 -23.92 -15.79
C ARG A 408 30.41 -24.36 -17.25
N SER A 409 29.41 -25.18 -17.57
CA SER A 409 29.19 -25.70 -18.93
C SER A 409 28.82 -24.61 -19.94
N GLN A 410 28.11 -23.57 -19.51
CA GLN A 410 27.61 -22.51 -20.40
C GLN A 410 28.59 -21.34 -20.60
N GLY A 411 29.67 -21.28 -19.79
CA GLY A 411 30.60 -20.15 -19.72
C GLY A 411 29.99 -18.88 -19.11
N ASP A 412 30.87 -17.96 -18.70
CA ASP A 412 30.52 -16.62 -18.20
C ASP A 412 30.98 -15.55 -19.21
N GLU A 413 30.33 -15.50 -20.37
CA GLU A 413 30.55 -14.43 -21.33
C GLU A 413 29.91 -13.14 -20.81
N GLN A 414 30.71 -12.30 -20.15
CA GLN A 414 30.29 -10.93 -19.87
C GLN A 414 30.14 -10.16 -21.18
N ARG A 415 28.90 -9.80 -21.53
CA ARG A 415 28.65 -8.90 -22.66
C ARG A 415 29.28 -7.53 -22.34
N VAL A 416 30.33 -7.17 -23.07
CA VAL A 416 30.89 -5.82 -23.06
C VAL A 416 29.82 -4.84 -23.52
N ARG A 417 29.61 -3.77 -22.74
CA ARG A 417 28.67 -2.70 -23.07
C ARG A 417 29.42 -1.38 -23.12
N LEU A 418 29.60 -0.85 -24.33
CA LEU A 418 30.34 0.40 -24.53
C LEU A 418 29.45 1.63 -24.26
N PRO A 419 30.04 2.74 -23.76
CA PRO A 419 29.32 3.99 -23.54
C PRO A 419 29.02 4.72 -24.85
N ILE A 420 27.83 5.31 -24.95
CA ILE A 420 27.59 6.36 -25.96
C ILE A 420 28.26 7.63 -25.43
N THR A 421 29.00 8.36 -26.24
CA THR A 421 29.79 9.53 -25.79
C THR A 421 29.31 10.80 -26.49
N ILE A 422 29.78 11.97 -26.03
CA ILE A 422 29.52 13.24 -26.71
C ILE A 422 29.97 13.20 -28.18
N HIS A 423 31.08 12.50 -28.48
CA HIS A 423 31.55 12.34 -29.86
C HIS A 423 30.52 11.59 -30.72
N HIS A 424 29.95 10.50 -30.19
CA HIS A 424 28.86 9.80 -30.86
C HIS A 424 27.64 10.70 -31.07
N LEU A 425 27.27 11.55 -30.09
CA LEU A 425 26.18 12.51 -30.26
C LEU A 425 26.45 13.53 -31.37
N LYS A 426 27.69 14.03 -31.51
CA LYS A 426 28.08 14.93 -32.62
C LYS A 426 27.93 14.23 -33.97
N LEU A 427 28.36 12.97 -34.07
CA LEU A 427 28.16 12.15 -35.27
C LEU A 427 26.67 11.98 -35.59
N PHE A 428 25.86 11.58 -34.60
CA PHE A 428 24.42 11.39 -34.80
C PHE A 428 23.72 12.68 -35.24
N HIS A 429 24.10 13.83 -34.68
CA HIS A 429 23.59 15.14 -35.07
C HIS A 429 23.84 15.46 -36.55
N MET A 430 25.04 15.14 -37.06
CA MET A 430 25.39 15.34 -38.47
C MET A 430 24.70 14.30 -39.38
N MET A 431 24.69 13.03 -38.99
CA MET A 431 24.13 11.93 -39.79
C MET A 431 22.61 12.01 -39.92
N LEU A 432 21.92 12.52 -38.89
CA LEU A 432 20.49 12.81 -38.96
C LEU A 432 20.19 14.15 -39.68
N ALA A 433 21.23 14.86 -40.13
CA ALA A 433 21.16 16.17 -40.78
C ALA A 433 20.33 17.21 -40.00
N ILE A 434 20.40 17.16 -38.66
CA ILE A 434 19.55 17.99 -37.77
C ILE A 434 19.56 19.49 -38.08
N PRO A 435 20.68 20.13 -38.48
CA PRO A 435 20.68 21.55 -38.82
C PRO A 435 19.78 21.96 -40.00
N VAL A 436 19.47 21.02 -40.91
CA VAL A 436 18.81 21.32 -42.18
C VAL A 436 17.60 20.42 -42.47
N THR A 437 17.39 19.37 -41.68
CA THR A 437 16.36 18.37 -41.95
C THR A 437 14.96 18.88 -41.60
N THR A 438 13.99 18.53 -42.44
CA THR A 438 12.56 18.67 -42.16
C THR A 438 11.91 17.33 -41.78
N HIS A 439 12.69 16.24 -41.76
CA HIS A 439 12.19 14.89 -41.54
C HIS A 439 11.79 14.68 -40.07
N PHE A 440 10.49 14.51 -39.83
CA PHE A 440 9.90 14.44 -38.50
C PHE A 440 10.51 13.34 -37.61
N ASP A 441 10.72 12.14 -38.15
CA ASP A 441 11.23 11.02 -37.34
C ASP A 441 12.70 11.24 -36.94
N SER A 442 13.48 11.94 -37.77
CA SER A 442 14.88 12.29 -37.45
C SER A 442 14.94 13.27 -36.28
N ILE A 443 14.04 14.26 -36.28
CA ILE A 443 13.88 15.23 -35.20
C ILE A 443 13.40 14.54 -33.91
N MET A 444 12.42 13.63 -34.01
CA MET A 444 11.94 12.82 -32.87
C MET A 444 13.07 11.97 -32.26
N VAL A 445 13.81 11.22 -33.09
CA VAL A 445 14.91 10.37 -32.64
C VAL A 445 15.99 11.22 -31.97
N TRP A 446 16.32 12.38 -32.54
CA TRP A 446 17.29 13.30 -31.95
C TRP A 446 16.87 13.83 -30.59
N ALA A 447 15.62 14.26 -30.44
CA ALA A 447 15.05 14.68 -29.17
C ALA A 447 15.07 13.55 -28.12
N ALA A 448 14.77 12.30 -28.53
CA ALA A 448 14.83 11.14 -27.64
C ALA A 448 16.26 10.77 -27.22
N ILE A 449 17.23 10.82 -28.14
CA ILE A 449 18.65 10.53 -27.91
C ILE A 449 19.26 11.55 -26.93
N THR A 450 19.04 12.84 -27.19
CA THR A 450 19.55 13.92 -26.35
C THR A 450 18.90 13.87 -24.96
N LEU A 451 17.59 13.62 -24.89
CA LEU A 451 16.91 13.43 -23.62
C LEU A 451 17.49 12.24 -22.83
N ALA A 452 17.62 11.07 -23.46
CA ALA A 452 18.16 9.88 -22.80
C ALA A 452 19.57 10.10 -22.25
N PHE A 453 20.43 10.77 -23.02
CA PHE A 453 21.82 11.04 -22.62
C PHE A 453 21.91 12.11 -21.53
N PHE A 454 21.31 13.29 -21.72
CA PHE A 454 21.49 14.42 -20.81
C PHE A 454 20.66 14.31 -19.51
N CYS A 455 19.53 13.60 -19.53
CA CYS A 455 18.77 13.29 -18.31
C CYS A 455 19.18 11.98 -17.62
N PHE A 456 20.19 11.26 -18.11
CA PHE A 456 20.62 9.97 -17.55
C PHE A 456 19.49 8.91 -17.50
N LEU A 457 18.52 9.01 -18.42
CA LEU A 457 17.32 8.16 -18.38
C LEU A 457 17.64 6.75 -18.85
N ARG A 458 16.98 5.77 -18.21
CA ARG A 458 16.83 4.45 -18.82
C ARG A 458 15.88 4.59 -19.99
N LEU A 459 16.15 3.93 -21.11
CA LEU A 459 15.26 4.02 -22.28
C LEU A 459 13.79 3.69 -21.97
N GLY A 460 13.52 2.80 -21.02
CA GLY A 460 12.15 2.48 -20.60
C GLY A 460 11.41 3.62 -19.89
N GLU A 461 12.11 4.65 -19.42
CA GLU A 461 11.53 5.83 -18.76
C GLU A 461 11.05 6.87 -19.79
N LEU A 462 11.54 6.84 -21.03
CA LEU A 462 11.12 7.74 -22.11
C LEU A 462 10.40 7.07 -23.29
N THR A 463 10.35 5.73 -23.33
CA THR A 463 9.72 4.97 -24.42
C THR A 463 8.50 4.21 -23.94
N CYS A 464 7.54 3.98 -24.84
CA CYS A 464 6.34 3.19 -24.56
C CYS A 464 6.56 1.74 -25.03
N ASN A 465 6.70 0.80 -24.10
CA ASN A 465 7.00 -0.61 -24.40
C ASN A 465 5.82 -1.56 -24.10
N SER A 466 4.69 -0.99 -23.70
CA SER A 466 3.44 -1.67 -23.41
C SER A 466 2.27 -0.87 -23.98
N ILE A 467 1.04 -1.31 -23.71
CA ILE A 467 -0.16 -0.48 -23.91
C ILE A 467 0.06 0.86 -23.19
N PHE A 468 -0.26 1.94 -23.88
CA PHE A 468 -0.08 3.30 -23.37
C PHE A 468 -0.91 3.51 -22.10
N ASN A 469 -0.33 4.23 -21.15
CA ASN A 469 -0.95 4.61 -19.89
C ASN A 469 -0.40 5.98 -19.50
N SER A 470 -1.29 6.96 -19.34
CA SER A 470 -0.97 8.35 -19.02
C SER A 470 -0.29 8.52 -17.66
N ASP A 471 -0.51 7.60 -16.71
CA ASP A 471 0.05 7.66 -15.36
C ASP A 471 1.47 7.08 -15.29
N SER A 472 1.89 6.32 -16.31
CA SER A 472 3.17 5.61 -16.32
C SER A 472 4.12 6.11 -17.40
N HIS A 473 3.60 6.51 -18.56
CA HIS A 473 4.39 6.95 -19.70
C HIS A 473 4.49 8.46 -19.80
N LEU A 474 5.64 8.95 -20.26
CA LEU A 474 5.83 10.38 -20.54
C LEU A 474 4.87 10.87 -21.62
N MET A 475 4.37 12.08 -21.41
CA MET A 475 3.48 12.81 -22.30
C MET A 475 4.05 14.21 -22.56
N PRO A 476 3.58 14.92 -23.61
CA PRO A 476 4.00 16.30 -23.87
C PRO A 476 3.79 17.23 -22.68
N GLU A 477 2.72 17.04 -21.90
CA GLU A 477 2.36 17.87 -20.75
C GLU A 477 3.35 17.68 -19.57
N ASP A 478 4.15 16.61 -19.59
CA ASP A 478 5.19 16.37 -18.57
C ASP A 478 6.47 17.19 -18.83
N VAL A 479 6.55 17.88 -19.97
CA VAL A 479 7.67 18.72 -20.37
C VAL A 479 7.27 20.19 -20.23
N VAL A 480 7.90 20.90 -19.31
CA VAL A 480 7.63 22.32 -19.05
C VAL A 480 8.88 23.15 -19.29
N PHE A 481 8.76 24.19 -20.12
CA PHE A 481 9.81 25.15 -20.40
C PHE A 481 9.67 26.38 -19.48
N SER A 482 10.79 26.92 -19.01
CA SER A 482 10.81 28.14 -18.16
C SER A 482 10.73 29.40 -19.02
N ASN A 483 9.87 30.37 -18.65
CA ASN A 483 9.49 31.58 -19.40
C ASN A 483 10.57 32.21 -20.33
N ASP A 484 10.48 31.84 -21.60
CA ASP A 484 10.44 32.58 -22.88
C ASP A 484 11.15 33.93 -23.15
N LEU A 485 12.00 34.46 -22.29
CA LEU A 485 12.83 35.63 -22.69
C LEU A 485 14.16 35.25 -23.37
N GLN A 486 14.55 33.97 -23.35
CA GLN A 486 15.69 33.46 -24.12
C GLN A 486 15.42 32.07 -24.70
N PRO A 487 15.96 31.75 -25.91
CA PRO A 487 15.73 30.46 -26.56
C PRO A 487 16.22 29.24 -25.76
N SER A 488 17.08 29.42 -24.75
CA SER A 488 17.80 28.34 -24.05
C SER A 488 17.75 28.41 -22.51
N THR A 489 16.65 28.85 -21.90
CA THR A 489 16.61 29.07 -20.44
C THR A 489 16.68 27.77 -19.63
N ALA A 490 15.65 26.92 -19.69
CA ALA A 490 15.66 25.59 -19.06
C ALA A 490 14.42 24.79 -19.47
N MET A 491 14.48 23.48 -19.24
CA MET A 491 13.38 22.52 -19.39
C MET A 491 13.29 21.66 -18.14
N SER A 492 12.07 21.40 -17.66
CA SER A 492 11.81 20.43 -16.59
C SER A 492 10.95 19.29 -17.14
N ILE A 493 11.29 18.07 -16.76
CA ILE A 493 10.59 16.86 -17.23
C ILE A 493 10.21 16.00 -16.05
N ARG A 494 8.93 15.66 -15.96
CA ARG A 494 8.36 14.83 -14.90
C ARG A 494 8.38 13.35 -15.29
N ILE A 495 9.37 12.60 -14.80
CA ILE A 495 9.41 11.14 -14.94
C ILE A 495 8.39 10.51 -13.99
N LYS A 496 7.35 9.87 -14.56
CA LYS A 496 6.23 9.30 -13.82
C LYS A 496 6.56 7.97 -13.13
N GLU A 497 7.24 7.06 -13.84
CA GLU A 497 7.63 5.74 -13.32
C GLU A 497 9.12 5.47 -13.59
N SER A 498 9.83 4.87 -12.63
CA SER A 498 11.20 4.39 -12.81
C SER A 498 11.40 3.07 -12.07
N LYS A 499 12.29 2.21 -12.58
CA LYS A 499 12.64 0.92 -11.94
C LYS A 499 13.19 1.09 -10.51
N THR A 500 13.77 2.25 -10.21
CA THR A 500 14.32 2.59 -8.87
C THR A 500 13.31 3.30 -7.98
N ASP A 501 12.07 3.45 -8.43
CA ASP A 501 10.99 4.10 -7.69
C ASP A 501 9.83 3.11 -7.44
N PRO A 502 9.97 2.22 -6.45
CA PRO A 502 8.95 1.22 -6.12
C PRO A 502 7.65 1.84 -5.60
N PHE A 503 7.63 3.14 -5.29
CA PHE A 503 6.46 3.84 -4.76
C PHE A 503 5.74 4.69 -5.82
N ARG A 504 6.19 4.67 -7.09
CA ARG A 504 5.64 5.48 -8.21
C ARG A 504 5.47 6.96 -7.88
N VAL A 505 6.36 7.44 -7.03
CA VAL A 505 6.42 8.79 -6.55
C VAL A 505 6.81 9.73 -7.70
N GLY A 506 7.62 9.24 -8.62
CA GLY A 506 8.21 9.87 -9.78
C GLY A 506 9.22 10.98 -9.41
N HIS A 507 9.97 11.49 -10.37
CA HIS A 507 10.93 12.57 -10.14
C HIS A 507 10.91 13.60 -11.27
N THR A 508 11.22 14.86 -10.98
CA THR A 508 11.37 15.90 -11.99
C THR A 508 12.85 16.13 -12.23
N ILE A 509 13.27 16.11 -13.50
CA ILE A 509 14.64 16.44 -13.91
C ILE A 509 14.60 17.82 -14.56
N SER A 510 15.43 18.74 -14.08
CA SER A 510 15.62 20.05 -14.68
C SER A 510 16.93 20.07 -15.47
N ILE A 511 16.87 20.54 -16.71
CA ILE A 511 18.03 20.70 -17.60
C ILE A 511 18.11 22.16 -18.06
N GLY A 512 19.27 22.79 -17.86
CA GLY A 512 19.57 24.10 -18.45
C GLY A 512 19.90 23.98 -19.93
N GLY A 513 19.53 25.00 -20.72
CA GLY A 513 19.96 25.06 -22.12
C GLY A 513 21.48 25.19 -22.21
N THR A 514 22.10 24.44 -23.11
CA THR A 514 23.57 24.42 -23.23
C THR A 514 24.09 25.39 -24.30
N HIS A 515 23.21 26.06 -25.05
CA HIS A 515 23.55 26.93 -26.19
C HIS A 515 24.49 26.27 -27.23
N THR A 516 24.53 24.93 -27.27
CA THR A 516 25.33 24.15 -28.23
C THR A 516 24.42 23.43 -29.22
N PRO A 517 24.92 22.95 -30.38
CA PRO A 517 24.14 22.11 -31.30
C PRO A 517 23.59 20.83 -30.66
N LEU A 518 24.15 20.39 -29.53
CA LEU A 518 23.73 19.21 -28.80
C LEU A 518 22.68 19.51 -27.71
N CYS A 519 22.10 20.71 -27.71
CA CYS A 519 21.23 21.15 -26.63
C CYS A 519 19.93 20.33 -26.57
N PRO A 520 19.67 19.59 -25.47
CA PRO A 520 18.44 18.80 -25.32
C PRO A 520 17.18 19.68 -25.25
N VAL A 521 17.30 20.91 -24.73
CA VAL A 521 16.19 21.87 -24.64
C VAL A 521 15.76 22.31 -26.04
N LEU A 522 16.71 22.67 -26.91
CA LEU A 522 16.41 23.06 -28.29
C LEU A 522 15.86 21.87 -29.09
N ALA A 523 16.46 20.69 -28.96
CA ALA A 523 15.97 19.47 -29.62
C ALA A 523 14.52 19.14 -29.22
N MET A 524 14.17 19.31 -27.94
CA MET A 524 12.81 19.07 -27.46
C MET A 524 11.81 20.13 -27.94
N LYS A 525 12.18 21.41 -27.92
CA LYS A 525 11.33 22.49 -28.47
C LYS A 525 11.03 22.24 -29.95
N GLU A 526 12.06 21.90 -30.72
CA GLU A 526 11.97 21.66 -32.16
C GLU A 526 11.06 20.48 -32.52
N TYR A 527 11.13 19.42 -31.71
CA TYR A 527 10.24 18.26 -31.83
C TYR A 527 8.80 18.61 -31.47
N LEU A 528 8.58 19.23 -30.31
CA LEU A 528 7.22 19.55 -29.82
C LEU A 528 6.51 20.57 -30.71
N ALA A 529 7.24 21.50 -31.34
CA ALA A 529 6.68 22.45 -32.30
C ALA A 529 6.12 21.79 -33.57
N ARG A 530 6.70 20.66 -34.00
CA ARG A 530 6.24 19.91 -35.19
C ARG A 530 5.28 18.78 -34.85
N ARG A 531 5.23 18.36 -33.58
CA ARG A 531 4.33 17.32 -33.11
C ARG A 531 2.91 17.88 -33.08
N GLN A 532 1.94 17.15 -33.64
CA GLN A 532 0.52 17.52 -33.48
C GLN A 532 0.15 17.60 -31.98
N PRO A 533 -0.73 18.53 -31.56
CA PRO A 533 -1.13 18.72 -30.17
C PRO A 533 -2.14 17.65 -29.71
N LYS A 534 -1.83 16.38 -29.97
CA LYS A 534 -2.62 15.22 -29.53
C LYS A 534 -2.06 14.65 -28.24
N SER A 535 -2.93 14.36 -27.30
CA SER A 535 -2.56 13.67 -26.06
C SER A 535 -2.09 12.24 -26.38
N GLY A 536 -1.12 11.74 -25.62
CA GLY A 536 -0.51 10.43 -25.84
C GLY A 536 0.95 10.37 -25.41
N PRO A 537 1.68 9.32 -25.83
CA PRO A 537 3.11 9.21 -25.55
C PRO A 537 3.88 10.44 -26.05
N LEU A 538 4.91 10.83 -25.31
CA LEU A 538 5.77 11.97 -25.64
C LEU A 538 6.36 11.81 -27.04
N PHE A 539 7.06 10.70 -27.29
CA PHE A 539 7.65 10.38 -28.59
C PHE A 539 6.73 9.47 -29.41
N VAL A 540 6.23 10.03 -30.50
CA VAL A 540 5.46 9.34 -31.55
C VAL A 540 6.08 9.63 -32.91
N ASN A 541 6.11 8.62 -33.78
CA ASN A 541 6.64 8.76 -35.14
C ASN A 541 5.61 9.40 -36.08
N SER A 542 6.01 9.63 -37.33
CA SER A 542 5.19 10.19 -38.42
C SER A 542 3.89 9.41 -38.66
N ALA A 543 3.87 8.10 -38.39
CA ALA A 543 2.69 7.24 -38.47
C ALA A 543 1.84 7.21 -37.17
N GLY A 544 2.17 8.02 -36.17
CA GLY A 544 1.47 8.08 -34.88
C GLY A 544 1.76 6.91 -33.93
N LYS A 545 2.73 6.05 -34.24
CA LYS A 545 3.12 4.92 -33.38
C LYS A 545 4.08 5.39 -32.27
N PRO A 546 3.92 4.92 -31.02
CA PRO A 546 4.81 5.27 -29.93
C PRO A 546 6.24 4.77 -30.17
N LEU A 547 7.24 5.57 -29.77
CA LEU A 547 8.64 5.14 -29.80
C LEU A 547 8.88 4.05 -28.74
N THR A 548 9.37 2.90 -29.16
CA THR A 548 9.73 1.78 -28.28
C THR A 548 11.23 1.75 -28.00
N LYS A 549 11.62 1.09 -26.91
CA LYS A 549 13.04 0.87 -26.57
C LYS A 549 13.77 0.12 -27.69
N GLN A 550 13.09 -0.87 -28.31
CA GLN A 550 13.66 -1.65 -29.39
C GLN A 550 13.91 -0.80 -30.63
N ALA A 551 12.93 0.03 -31.02
CA ALA A 551 13.05 0.93 -32.16
C ALA A 551 14.20 1.94 -31.96
N LEU A 552 14.25 2.60 -30.80
CA LEU A 552 15.33 3.55 -30.50
C LEU A 552 16.70 2.86 -30.47
N THR A 553 16.82 1.68 -29.84
CA THR A 553 18.09 0.93 -29.81
C THR A 553 18.53 0.51 -31.22
N LEU A 554 17.60 0.12 -32.08
CA LEU A 554 17.90 -0.26 -33.46
C LEU A 554 18.40 0.94 -34.26
N GLU A 555 17.77 2.10 -34.12
CA GLU A 555 18.20 3.32 -34.81
C GLU A 555 19.57 3.79 -34.33
N THR A 556 19.83 3.77 -33.02
CA THR A 556 21.18 4.05 -32.47
C THR A 556 22.24 3.14 -33.07
N ARG A 557 21.93 1.84 -33.17
CA ARG A 557 22.85 0.84 -33.72
C ARG A 557 23.09 1.08 -35.20
N LYS A 558 22.06 1.44 -35.96
CA LYS A 558 22.17 1.80 -37.37
C LYS A 558 23.11 3.00 -37.56
N LEU A 559 22.93 4.07 -36.78
CA LEU A 559 23.81 5.25 -36.81
C LEU A 559 25.26 4.89 -36.46
N LEU A 560 25.47 4.05 -35.44
CA LEU A 560 26.80 3.58 -35.05
C LEU A 560 27.46 2.73 -36.14
N SER A 561 26.74 1.79 -36.74
CA SER A 561 27.25 0.96 -37.83
C SER A 561 27.63 1.80 -39.06
N GLN A 562 26.80 2.78 -39.42
CA GLN A 562 27.09 3.70 -40.53
C GLN A 562 28.31 4.60 -40.24
N ALA A 563 28.60 4.88 -38.97
CA ALA A 563 29.80 5.59 -38.54
C ALA A 563 31.03 4.66 -38.32
N GLY A 564 30.94 3.38 -38.68
CA GLY A 564 32.05 2.42 -38.61
C GLY A 564 32.26 1.75 -37.24
N PHE A 565 31.35 1.92 -36.28
CA PHE A 565 31.44 1.29 -34.96
C PHE A 565 30.79 -0.09 -34.93
N ASN A 566 31.32 -1.00 -34.11
CA ASN A 566 30.67 -2.29 -33.86
C ASN A 566 29.43 -2.11 -32.97
N ALA A 567 28.27 -2.01 -33.60
CA ALA A 567 26.98 -1.78 -32.94
C ALA A 567 26.53 -2.92 -31.99
N SER A 568 27.10 -4.12 -32.06
CA SER A 568 26.73 -5.25 -31.18
C SER A 568 27.00 -4.97 -29.70
N ASN A 569 28.00 -4.13 -29.42
CA ASN A 569 28.44 -3.77 -28.07
C ASN A 569 27.63 -2.62 -27.45
N PHE A 570 26.66 -2.07 -28.18
CA PHE A 570 25.81 -0.98 -27.72
C PHE A 570 24.38 -1.47 -27.47
N ALA A 571 23.79 -0.97 -26.38
CA ALA A 571 22.40 -1.25 -26.01
C ALA A 571 21.79 -0.01 -25.34
N GLY A 572 20.50 -0.05 -25.01
CA GLY A 572 19.86 1.09 -24.34
C GLY A 572 20.52 1.55 -23.02
N HIS A 573 21.33 0.70 -22.38
CA HIS A 573 22.08 1.08 -21.18
C HIS A 573 23.31 1.96 -21.49
N SER A 574 23.85 1.89 -22.71
CA SER A 574 25.03 2.61 -23.17
C SER A 574 24.90 4.13 -23.04
N TYR A 575 23.68 4.67 -23.15
CA TYR A 575 23.38 6.09 -22.91
C TYR A 575 23.75 6.51 -21.48
N ARG A 576 23.37 5.71 -20.49
CA ARG A 576 23.57 6.04 -19.08
C ARG A 576 25.03 5.89 -18.66
N ILE A 577 25.70 4.82 -19.12
CA ILE A 577 27.15 4.63 -18.92
C ILE A 577 27.92 5.84 -19.48
N GLY A 578 27.53 6.27 -20.68
CA GLY A 578 28.07 7.45 -21.34
C GLY A 578 27.91 8.76 -20.58
N ALA A 579 26.70 8.99 -20.07
CA ALA A 579 26.39 10.17 -19.29
C ALA A 579 27.16 10.20 -17.96
N GLU A 580 27.30 9.05 -17.28
CA GLU A 580 28.05 8.89 -16.03
C GLU A 580 29.54 9.26 -16.21
N LEU A 581 30.17 8.84 -17.32
CA LEU A 581 31.57 9.15 -17.65
C LEU A 581 31.83 10.65 -17.90
N ARG A 582 30.78 11.46 -18.09
CA ARG A 582 30.91 12.92 -18.30
C ARG A 582 31.07 13.69 -16.98
N GLN A 583 30.66 13.14 -15.83
CA GLN A 583 30.80 13.86 -14.57
C GLN A 583 32.28 13.91 -14.16
N PRO A 584 32.83 15.07 -13.76
CA PRO A 584 34.10 15.08 -13.06
C PRO A 584 33.92 14.23 -11.78
N GLN A 585 34.82 13.28 -11.55
CA GLN A 585 34.78 12.38 -10.40
C GLN A 585 34.62 13.21 -9.12
N ARG A 586 33.42 13.22 -8.53
CA ARG A 586 33.23 13.69 -7.16
C ARG A 586 33.90 12.66 -6.26
N SER A 587 35.12 13.00 -5.84
CA SER A 587 35.79 12.38 -4.70
C SER A 587 34.82 12.34 -3.52
N TYR A 588 34.53 11.12 -3.07
CA TYR A 588 33.96 10.86 -1.76
C TYR A 588 34.94 11.42 -0.72
N LEU A 589 34.58 12.51 -0.05
CA LEU A 589 35.14 12.81 1.27
C LEU A 589 34.18 12.22 2.31
N PRO A 590 34.66 11.30 3.18
CA PRO A 590 33.84 10.74 4.25
C PRO A 590 33.77 11.69 5.45
N GLY A 591 32.56 11.84 6.00
CA GLY A 591 32.32 12.19 7.41
C GLY A 591 32.44 13.65 7.82
N SER A 592 31.30 14.25 8.16
CA SER A 592 31.04 14.82 9.49
C SER A 592 29.53 14.99 9.70
#